data_AF-A0A1V5PD98-F1
#
_entry.id   AF-A0A1V5PD98-F1
#
_cell.length_a   1.000
_cell.length_b   1.000
_cell.length_c   1.000
_cell.angle_alpha   90.00
_cell.angle_beta   90.00
_cell.angle_gamma   90.00
#
_symmetry.space_group_name_H-M   'P 1'
#
loop_
_entity.id
_entity.type
_entity.pdbx_description
1 polymer ?
#
loop_
_entity_poly.entity_id
_entity_poly.type
_entity_poly.pdbx_seq_one_letter_code
_entity_poly.pdbx_strand_id
1 'polypeptide(L)'
;MIIREGTIKIQCSYDTAFGLCLEAIKKLNCKVQKENLQEGIIEAKGGITFTSLGENISVKLEKINDNITGVAIKSATAVSTVMFDYGKNQKNVDTIISFLKPYEEKSFYPPPPQQMQTTPAGIPYGQTPVIIKEREVLIRCSYCGALNEQGLTKCKECGGTL
;
A
#
# COMPACT_ATOMS: atom_id res chain seq x y z
N MET A 1 21.01 -18.61 -2.57
CA MET A 1 19.74 -18.30 -1.89
C MET A 1 19.20 -17.03 -2.51
N ILE A 2 18.02 -17.11 -3.14
CA ILE A 2 17.37 -15.95 -3.76
C ILE A 2 16.39 -15.37 -2.74
N ILE A 3 16.52 -14.07 -2.48
CA ILE A 3 15.73 -13.31 -1.49
C ILE A 3 15.13 -12.11 -2.22
N ARG A 4 13.85 -11.85 -1.97
CA ARG A 4 13.15 -10.64 -2.43
C ARG A 4 12.47 -9.98 -1.25
N GLU A 5 12.51 -8.65 -1.23
CA GLU A 5 11.99 -7.82 -0.16
C GLU A 5 11.12 -6.71 -0.76
N GLY A 6 10.11 -6.30 -0.01
CA GLY A 6 9.21 -5.21 -0.39
C GLY A 6 8.61 -4.57 0.84
N THR A 7 8.30 -3.28 0.76
CA THR A 7 7.72 -2.52 1.86
C THR A 7 6.53 -1.71 1.37
N ILE A 8 5.52 -1.57 2.21
CA ILE A 8 4.35 -0.73 1.96
C ILE A 8 3.88 -0.13 3.29
N LYS A 9 3.43 1.12 3.25
CA LYS A 9 2.72 1.73 4.37
C LYS A 9 1.24 1.68 4.07
N ILE A 10 0.43 1.25 5.03
CA ILE A 10 -1.02 1.18 4.86
C ILE A 10 -1.74 2.03 5.91
N GLN A 11 -2.78 2.74 5.46
CA GLN A 11 -3.62 3.61 6.26
C GLN A 11 -4.69 2.80 7.01
N CYS A 12 -4.25 1.97 7.94
CA CYS A 12 -5.13 1.31 8.90
C CYS A 12 -4.40 1.04 10.22
N SER A 13 -5.18 0.74 11.27
CA SER A 13 -4.64 0.35 12.57
C SER A 13 -3.82 -0.93 12.47
N TYR A 14 -2.89 -1.09 13.40
CA TYR A 14 -1.98 -2.23 13.45
C TYR A 14 -2.69 -3.58 13.46
N ASP A 15 -3.75 -3.75 14.26
CA ASP A 15 -4.53 -5.00 14.30
C ASP A 15 -5.23 -5.30 12.97
N THR A 16 -5.76 -4.26 12.31
CA THR A 16 -6.40 -4.38 10.99
C THR A 16 -5.36 -4.77 9.94
N ALA A 17 -4.20 -4.11 9.96
CA ALA A 17 -3.07 -4.39 9.08
C ALA A 17 -2.59 -5.85 9.22
N PHE A 18 -2.53 -6.36 10.45
CA PHE A 18 -2.14 -7.74 10.73
C PHE A 18 -3.13 -8.73 10.11
N GLY A 19 -4.43 -8.50 10.29
CA GLY A 19 -5.49 -9.30 9.66
C GLY A 19 -5.41 -9.29 8.13
N LEU A 20 -5.20 -8.13 7.51
CA LEU A 20 -5.04 -8.01 6.06
C LEU A 20 -3.82 -8.78 5.54
N CYS A 21 -2.71 -8.77 6.26
CA CYS A 21 -1.52 -9.53 5.90
C CYS A 21 -1.77 -11.04 5.95
N LEU A 22 -2.52 -11.53 6.95
CA LEU A 22 -2.92 -12.94 7.01
C LEU A 22 -3.80 -13.34 5.83
N GLU A 23 -4.77 -12.52 5.46
CA GLU A 23 -5.64 -12.76 4.30
C GLU A 23 -4.83 -12.78 2.99
N ALA A 24 -3.86 -11.87 2.84
CA ALA A 24 -2.95 -11.85 1.70
C ALA A 24 -2.14 -13.16 1.58
N ILE A 25 -1.64 -13.68 2.70
CA ILE A 25 -0.87 -14.93 2.76
C ILE A 25 -1.76 -16.15 2.45
N LYS A 26 -3.00 -16.17 2.95
CA LYS A 26 -3.96 -17.25 2.62
C LYS A 26 -4.23 -17.34 1.12
N LYS A 27 -4.32 -16.19 0.43
CA LYS A 27 -4.49 -16.16 -1.04
C LYS A 27 -3.30 -16.74 -1.82
N LEU A 28 -2.11 -16.77 -1.22
CA LEU A 28 -0.92 -17.37 -1.83
C LEU A 28 -0.88 -18.90 -1.70
N ASN A 29 -1.92 -19.55 -1.19
CA ASN A 29 -1.93 -20.99 -0.86
C ASN A 29 -0.73 -21.40 0.02
N CYS A 30 -0.24 -20.46 0.85
CA CYS A 30 0.86 -20.69 1.77
C CYS A 30 0.31 -21.15 3.12
N LYS A 31 1.04 -22.03 3.80
CA LYS A 31 0.69 -22.46 5.15
C LYS A 31 1.35 -21.53 6.16
N VAL A 32 0.55 -20.86 6.97
CA VAL A 32 1.06 -20.05 8.08
C VAL A 32 1.66 -20.98 9.14
N GLN A 33 2.89 -20.68 9.57
CA GLN A 33 3.64 -21.48 10.54
C GLN A 33 3.74 -20.80 11.90
N LYS A 34 3.83 -19.46 11.90
CA LYS A 34 3.92 -18.65 13.11
C LYS A 34 3.21 -17.32 12.90
N GLU A 35 2.45 -16.92 13.91
CA GLU A 35 1.76 -15.64 13.98
C GLU A 35 2.07 -15.05 15.35
N ASN A 36 2.71 -13.89 15.40
CA ASN A 36 2.93 -13.15 16.63
C ASN A 36 2.46 -11.71 16.45
N LEU A 37 1.26 -11.43 16.95
CA LEU A 37 0.66 -10.11 16.92
C LEU A 37 1.47 -9.09 17.75
N GLN A 38 2.07 -9.49 18.87
CA GLN A 38 2.83 -8.57 19.72
C GLN A 38 4.15 -8.12 19.07
N GLU A 39 4.81 -9.02 18.36
CA GLU A 39 6.07 -8.72 17.65
C GLU A 39 5.84 -8.22 16.21
N GLY A 40 4.60 -8.33 15.70
CA GLY A 40 4.25 -7.99 14.33
C GLY A 40 4.81 -8.95 13.30
N ILE A 41 5.02 -10.21 13.69
CA ILE A 41 5.69 -11.20 12.85
C ILE A 41 4.67 -12.20 12.35
N ILE A 42 4.63 -12.39 11.03
CA ILE A 42 3.92 -13.49 10.39
C ILE A 42 4.92 -14.28 9.56
N GLU A 43 5.07 -15.56 9.84
CA GLU A 43 5.91 -16.49 9.07
C GLU A 43 5.04 -17.54 8.40
N ALA A 44 5.17 -17.64 7.09
CA ALA A 44 4.47 -18.60 6.27
C ALA A 44 5.44 -19.40 5.42
N LYS A 45 5.10 -20.67 5.19
CA LYS A 45 5.80 -21.54 4.26
C LYS A 45 4.95 -21.79 3.04
N GLY A 46 5.51 -21.51 1.87
CA GLY A 46 4.95 -21.96 0.60
C GLY A 46 4.95 -23.49 0.55
N GLY A 47 3.89 -24.08 0.01
CA GLY A 47 3.83 -25.53 -0.23
C GLY A 47 5.00 -26.00 -1.11
N ILE A 48 5.36 -27.28 -0.97
CA ILE A 48 6.35 -27.92 -1.85
C ILE A 48 5.71 -28.04 -3.24
N THR A 49 5.98 -27.07 -4.12
CA THR A 49 5.72 -27.24 -5.56
C THR A 49 6.88 -27.99 -6.20
N PHE A 50 6.61 -28.73 -7.28
CA PHE A 50 7.59 -29.54 -8.03
C PHE A 50 8.89 -28.79 -8.42
N THR A 51 8.84 -27.45 -8.42
CA THR A 51 9.91 -26.52 -8.80
C THR A 51 10.58 -25.79 -7.62
N SER A 52 10.11 -25.94 -6.38
CA SER A 52 10.70 -25.28 -5.21
C SER A 52 10.57 -26.15 -3.95
N LEU A 53 11.69 -26.51 -3.32
CA LEU A 53 11.74 -27.26 -2.06
C LEU A 53 11.37 -26.38 -0.84
N GLY A 54 10.21 -25.74 -0.91
CA GLY A 54 9.72 -24.80 0.09
C GLY A 54 10.22 -23.36 -0.12
N GLU A 55 9.37 -22.42 0.27
CA GLU A 55 9.64 -20.99 0.30
C GLU A 55 9.27 -20.48 1.68
N ASN A 56 10.06 -19.56 2.23
CA ASN A 56 9.74 -18.87 3.47
C ASN A 56 9.33 -17.45 3.12
N ILE A 57 8.10 -17.09 3.49
CA ILE A 57 7.59 -15.73 3.45
C ILE A 57 7.53 -15.23 4.89
N SER A 58 8.19 -14.12 5.16
CA SER A 58 8.16 -13.42 6.44
C SER A 58 7.58 -12.03 6.21
N VAL A 59 6.55 -11.70 6.96
CA VAL A 59 5.97 -10.36 7.01
C VAL A 59 6.21 -9.80 8.40
N LYS A 60 6.76 -8.59 8.44
CA LYS A 60 6.98 -7.83 9.65
C LYS A 60 6.15 -6.55 9.60
N LEU A 61 5.36 -6.31 10.64
CA LEU A 61 4.54 -5.13 10.80
C LEU A 61 5.17 -4.21 11.85
N GLU A 62 5.06 -2.91 11.62
CA GLU A 62 5.52 -1.87 12.52
C GLU A 62 4.45 -0.79 12.62
N LYS A 63 4.02 -0.48 13.85
CA LYS A 63 3.07 0.60 14.10
C LYS A 63 3.80 1.94 13.94
N ILE A 64 3.44 2.71 12.90
CA ILE A 64 3.99 4.06 12.67
C ILE A 64 3.20 5.08 13.49
N ASN A 65 1.87 5.01 13.43
CA ASN A 65 0.95 5.75 14.32
C ASN A 65 -0.37 4.96 14.46
N ASP A 66 -1.39 5.54 15.09
CA ASP A 66 -2.67 4.84 15.34
C ASP A 66 -3.44 4.45 14.07
N ASN A 67 -3.18 5.14 12.95
CA ASN A 67 -3.88 4.97 11.68
C ASN A 67 -2.98 4.52 10.54
N ILE A 68 -1.67 4.33 10.79
CA ILE A 68 -0.67 3.99 9.77
C ILE A 68 0.21 2.88 10.30
N THR A 69 0.31 1.81 9.50
CA THR A 69 1.13 0.65 9.80
C THR A 69 2.10 0.41 8.64
N GLY A 70 3.38 0.29 8.95
CA GLY A 70 4.41 -0.15 8.02
C GLY A 70 4.40 -1.68 7.91
N VAL A 71 4.48 -2.19 6.70
CA VAL A 71 4.54 -3.63 6.42
C VAL A 71 5.77 -3.90 5.57
N ALA A 72 6.67 -4.74 6.09
CA ALA A 72 7.84 -5.25 5.40
C ALA A 72 7.65 -6.72 5.07
N ILE A 73 7.86 -7.09 3.82
CA ILE A 73 7.60 -8.41 3.26
C ILE A 73 8.93 -8.95 2.75
N LYS A 74 9.23 -10.20 3.08
CA LYS A 74 10.41 -10.91 2.65
C LYS A 74 10.02 -12.29 2.15
N SER A 75 10.40 -12.65 0.93
CA SER A 75 10.22 -13.98 0.37
C SER A 75 11.58 -14.56 0.00
N ALA A 76 11.88 -15.76 0.50
CA ALA A 76 13.13 -16.43 0.24
C ALA A 76 12.93 -17.91 -0.10
N THR A 77 13.79 -18.42 -0.99
CA THR A 77 13.93 -19.86 -1.25
C THR A 77 14.46 -20.57 0.00
N ALA A 78 13.82 -21.65 0.43
CA ALA A 78 14.19 -22.36 1.67
C ALA A 78 15.46 -23.21 1.54
N VAL A 79 15.88 -23.53 0.31
CA VAL A 79 17.07 -24.34 0.03
C VAL A 79 18.06 -23.56 -0.85
N SER A 80 19.36 -23.69 -0.58
CA SER A 80 20.40 -22.98 -1.33
C SER A 80 20.68 -23.58 -2.72
N THR A 81 20.20 -24.81 -2.98
CA THR A 81 20.43 -25.57 -4.22
C THR A 81 19.57 -25.11 -5.40
N VAL A 82 18.55 -24.27 -5.15
CA VAL A 82 17.72 -23.69 -6.21
C VAL A 82 18.51 -22.58 -6.90
N MET A 83 19.03 -22.88 -8.09
CA MET A 83 19.82 -21.94 -8.89
C MET A 83 18.95 -20.88 -9.59
N PHE A 84 17.66 -21.18 -9.82
CA PHE A 84 16.71 -20.31 -10.49
C PHE A 84 15.35 -20.33 -9.77
N ASP A 85 14.83 -19.17 -9.31
CA ASP A 85 13.52 -19.06 -8.65
C ASP A 85 12.36 -18.74 -9.61
N TYR A 86 12.64 -18.54 -10.91
CA TYR A 86 11.67 -18.17 -11.96
C TYR A 86 10.79 -16.93 -11.64
N GLY A 87 11.32 -16.01 -10.83
CA GLY A 87 10.63 -14.82 -10.35
C GLY A 87 9.59 -15.10 -9.27
N LYS A 88 9.53 -16.31 -8.69
CA LYS A 88 8.47 -16.71 -7.77
C LYS A 88 8.48 -15.90 -6.46
N ASN A 89 9.65 -15.63 -5.89
CA ASN A 89 9.73 -14.77 -4.70
C ASN A 89 9.29 -13.33 -5.01
N GLN A 90 9.60 -12.82 -6.20
CA GLN A 90 9.15 -11.49 -6.61
C GLN A 90 7.63 -11.47 -6.77
N LYS A 91 7.05 -12.50 -7.44
CA LYS A 91 5.60 -12.65 -7.57
C LYS A 91 4.88 -12.73 -6.21
N ASN A 92 5.47 -13.41 -5.22
CA ASN A 92 4.91 -13.49 -3.88
C ASN A 92 4.87 -12.09 -3.23
N VAL A 93 5.99 -11.36 -3.28
CA VAL A 93 6.07 -9.98 -2.77
C VAL A 93 5.08 -9.07 -3.50
N ASP A 94 5.06 -9.10 -4.83
CA ASP A 94 4.18 -8.27 -5.66
C ASP A 94 2.70 -8.59 -5.41
N THR A 95 2.34 -9.85 -5.17
CA THR A 95 0.96 -10.25 -4.86
C THR A 95 0.51 -9.71 -3.51
N ILE A 96 1.37 -9.79 -2.47
CA ILE A 96 1.05 -9.24 -1.14
C ILE A 96 0.96 -7.71 -1.23
N ILE A 97 1.90 -7.05 -1.89
CA ILE A 97 1.86 -5.59 -2.10
C ILE A 97 0.61 -5.19 -2.87
N SER A 98 0.27 -5.90 -3.95
CA SER A 98 -0.92 -5.60 -4.76
C SER A 98 -2.22 -5.79 -3.98
N PHE A 99 -2.27 -6.78 -3.07
CA PHE A 99 -3.40 -6.97 -2.16
C PHE A 99 -3.53 -5.83 -1.15
N LEU A 100 -2.42 -5.31 -0.66
CA LEU A 100 -2.38 -4.22 0.32
C LEU A 100 -2.49 -2.82 -0.31
N LYS A 101 -2.25 -2.69 -1.61
CA LYS A 101 -2.28 -1.43 -2.37
C LYS A 101 -3.56 -0.60 -2.22
N PRO A 102 -4.78 -1.18 -2.13
CA PRO A 102 -6.00 -0.41 -1.86
C PRO A 102 -5.99 0.32 -0.51
N TYR A 103 -5.20 -0.19 0.45
CA TYR A 103 -5.03 0.35 1.80
C TYR A 103 -3.76 1.19 1.92
N GLU A 104 -2.98 1.34 0.86
CA GLU A 104 -1.75 2.12 0.88
C GLU A 104 -2.01 3.50 1.45
N GLU A 105 -1.12 3.95 2.35
CA GLU A 105 -1.05 5.34 2.75
C GLU A 105 -0.78 6.13 1.47
N LYS A 106 -1.85 6.67 0.89
CA LYS A 106 -1.71 7.75 -0.08
C LYS A 106 -1.14 8.88 0.75
N SER A 107 0.14 9.14 0.58
CA SER A 107 0.63 10.45 0.95
C SER A 107 -0.24 11.43 0.16
N PHE A 108 -1.09 12.17 0.88
CA PHE A 108 -1.07 13.59 0.64
C PHE A 108 0.39 14.00 0.87
N TYR A 109 1.24 13.85 -0.15
CA TYR A 109 2.34 14.78 -0.28
C TYR A 109 1.60 16.11 -0.50
N PRO A 110 1.61 17.07 0.45
CA PRO A 110 1.55 18.44 -0.01
C PRO A 110 2.66 18.55 -1.08
N PRO A 111 2.38 19.20 -2.24
CA PRO A 111 3.44 19.46 -3.19
C PRO A 111 4.67 19.97 -2.44
N PRO A 112 5.90 19.55 -2.80
CA PRO A 112 7.12 19.99 -2.12
C PRO A 112 7.01 21.50 -1.93
N PRO A 113 7.33 22.05 -0.73
CA PRO A 113 7.14 23.45 -0.45
C PRO A 113 7.69 24.26 -1.62
N GLN A 114 6.79 24.79 -2.43
CA GLN A 114 7.17 25.73 -3.48
C GLN A 114 7.88 26.82 -2.71
N GLN A 115 9.15 27.05 -3.06
CA GLN A 115 9.98 28.06 -2.43
C GLN A 115 9.11 29.30 -2.24
N MET A 116 9.05 29.76 -0.99
CA MET A 116 8.33 30.96 -0.59
C MET A 116 8.67 32.09 -1.55
N GLN A 117 7.78 32.36 -2.50
CA GLN A 117 7.68 33.70 -3.05
C GLN A 117 6.85 34.46 -2.03
N THR A 118 7.55 35.28 -1.25
CA THR A 118 6.96 36.21 -0.29
C THR A 118 5.97 37.10 -1.01
N THR A 119 4.68 36.86 -0.84
CA THR A 119 3.68 37.90 -1.07
C THR A 119 3.59 38.75 0.19
N PRO A 120 3.80 40.07 0.11
CA PRO A 120 3.74 40.94 1.27
C PRO A 120 2.27 41.23 1.61
N ALA A 121 1.76 40.57 2.65
CA ALA A 121 0.72 41.12 3.54
C ALA A 121 0.41 40.05 4.59
N GLY A 122 0.78 40.34 5.84
CA GLY A 122 0.51 39.45 6.96
C GLY A 122 -0.97 39.41 7.32
N ILE A 123 -1.43 38.22 7.71
CA ILE A 123 -2.51 38.04 8.69
C ILE A 123 -2.14 36.83 9.56
N PRO A 124 -2.11 36.96 10.91
CA PRO A 124 -1.82 35.86 11.82
C PRO A 124 -2.99 34.86 11.93
N TYR A 125 -2.65 33.59 12.14
CA TYR A 125 -3.58 32.48 12.38
C TYR A 125 -4.48 32.75 13.59
N GLY A 126 -5.80 32.64 13.41
CA GLY A 126 -6.76 32.81 14.51
C GLY A 126 -8.20 33.19 14.14
N GLN A 127 -8.66 32.93 12.91
CA GLN A 127 -10.08 33.09 12.58
C GLN A 127 -10.57 31.83 11.89
N THR A 128 -11.50 31.12 12.54
CA THR A 128 -12.31 30.07 11.91
C THR A 128 -13.25 30.75 10.92
N PRO A 129 -13.24 30.41 9.61
CA PRO A 129 -14.34 30.77 8.75
C PRO A 129 -15.37 29.63 8.77
N VAL A 130 -16.55 29.93 9.29
CA VAL A 130 -17.78 29.22 8.95
C VAL A 130 -18.14 29.62 7.52
N ILE A 131 -18.08 28.70 6.55
CA ILE A 131 -18.84 28.79 5.28
C ILE A 131 -19.32 27.39 4.88
N ILE A 132 -20.65 27.27 4.82
CA ILE A 132 -21.42 26.18 4.23
C ILE A 132 -21.35 26.35 2.70
N LYS A 133 -20.89 25.34 1.96
CA LYS A 133 -21.19 25.20 0.53
C LYS A 133 -21.47 23.75 0.19
N GLU A 134 -22.50 23.57 -0.63
CA GLU A 134 -23.12 22.32 -1.04
C GLU A 134 -22.08 21.26 -1.45
N ARG A 135 -22.40 19.98 -1.22
CA ARG A 135 -21.63 18.86 -1.76
C ARG A 135 -21.61 18.97 -3.29
N GLU A 136 -20.58 19.58 -3.84
CA GLU A 136 -20.28 19.49 -5.26
C GLU A 136 -19.99 18.02 -5.56
N VAL A 137 -20.92 17.36 -6.26
CA VAL A 137 -20.78 15.95 -6.64
C VAL A 137 -19.80 15.92 -7.82
N LEU A 138 -18.53 15.65 -7.55
CA LEU A 138 -17.51 15.57 -8.61
C LEU A 138 -17.56 14.21 -9.31
N ILE A 139 -17.41 14.21 -10.65
CA ILE A 139 -17.31 13.00 -11.47
C ILE A 139 -15.85 12.66 -11.65
N ARG A 140 -15.50 11.39 -11.41
CA ARG A 140 -14.14 10.89 -11.59
C ARG A 140 -13.94 10.37 -13.00
N CYS A 141 -12.94 10.90 -13.71
CA CYS A 141 -12.58 10.43 -15.05
C CYS A 141 -12.08 8.97 -15.00
N SER A 142 -12.67 8.11 -15.80
CA SER A 142 -12.29 6.68 -15.89
C SER A 142 -10.89 6.46 -16.50
N TYR A 143 -10.36 7.45 -17.22
CA TYR A 143 -9.06 7.34 -17.90
C TYR A 143 -7.88 7.77 -17.03
N CYS A 144 -7.94 8.98 -16.43
CA CYS A 144 -6.84 9.53 -15.64
C CYS A 144 -7.15 9.65 -14.14
N GLY A 145 -8.39 9.45 -13.73
CA GLY A 145 -8.80 9.55 -12.33
C GLY A 145 -9.02 10.98 -11.80
N ALA A 146 -8.89 12.00 -12.65
CA ALA A 146 -9.15 13.40 -12.31
C ALA A 146 -10.61 13.65 -11.92
N LEU A 147 -10.84 14.54 -10.97
CA LEU A 147 -12.18 14.97 -10.55
C LEU A 147 -12.63 16.15 -11.41
N ASN A 148 -13.83 16.05 -11.96
CA ASN A 148 -14.41 17.03 -12.87
C ASN A 148 -15.80 17.44 -12.37
N GLU A 149 -16.20 18.68 -12.65
CA GLU A 149 -17.53 19.20 -12.33
C GLU A 149 -18.63 18.43 -13.13
N GLN A 150 -19.83 18.30 -12.56
CA GLN A 150 -20.95 17.69 -13.32
C GLN A 150 -21.31 18.55 -14.53
N GLY A 151 -21.66 17.91 -15.65
CA GLY A 151 -22.03 18.57 -16.89
C GLY A 151 -20.91 18.66 -17.94
N LEU A 152 -19.68 18.27 -17.60
CA LEU A 152 -18.60 18.12 -18.56
C LEU A 152 -18.70 16.78 -19.31
N THR A 153 -18.58 16.80 -20.63
CA THR A 153 -18.51 15.59 -21.47
C THR A 153 -17.08 15.12 -21.72
N LYS A 154 -16.10 15.99 -21.43
CA LYS A 154 -14.67 15.74 -21.62
C LYS A 154 -13.90 16.16 -20.37
N CYS A 155 -12.90 15.35 -20.02
CA CYS A 155 -12.02 15.60 -18.90
C CYS A 155 -11.14 16.82 -19.21
N LYS A 156 -11.09 17.77 -18.28
CA LYS A 156 -10.28 18.99 -18.43
C LYS A 156 -8.77 18.70 -18.46
N GLU A 157 -8.34 17.55 -17.92
CA GLU A 157 -6.92 17.21 -17.79
C GLU A 157 -6.40 16.36 -18.94
N CYS A 158 -7.13 15.31 -19.35
CA CYS A 158 -6.65 14.38 -20.38
C CYS A 158 -7.45 14.42 -21.69
N GLY A 159 -8.55 15.19 -21.75
CA GLY A 159 -9.45 15.22 -22.91
C GLY A 159 -10.28 13.94 -23.13
N GLY A 160 -10.16 12.94 -22.25
CA GLY A 160 -10.96 11.72 -22.28
C GLY A 160 -12.44 12.00 -22.01
N THR A 161 -13.35 11.15 -22.49
CA THR A 161 -14.79 11.28 -22.20
C THR A 161 -15.06 10.98 -20.72
N LEU A 162 -15.91 11.78 -20.08
CA LEU A 162 -16.33 11.60 -18.67
C LEU A 162 -17.58 10.73 -18.53
#